data_AF-A0A1Y3MSK5-F1
#
_entry.id   AF-A0A1Y3MSK5-F1
#
_cell.length_a   1.000
_cell.length_b   1.000
_cell.length_c   1.000
_cell.angle_alpha   90.00
_cell.angle_beta   90.00
_cell.angle_gamma   90.00
#
_symmetry.space_group_name_H-M   'P 1'
#
loop_
_entity.id
_entity.type
_entity.pdbx_description
1 polymer ?
#
loop_
_entity_poly.entity_id
_entity_poly.type
_entity_poly.pdbx_seq_one_letter_code
_entity_poly.pdbx_strand_id
1 'polypeptide(L)'
;MLVLGYVSLTGLQKQTTTKNNYKVTADDGLNFRSGPGTGYNKLTLKNYGTGVVYYGRDWWERNWGVTNFGYCSMDYIVTCSNCGTSSGESNNGSTDNNNNNNNNNNNNNNNNNNNNNNNSNRSAIDFATTLLMFEEGVPKNGICTPFKCPAGYPTVGYGHKCCDYTVSSDAQAYSPCEKFISSCRVDNGKSLLNNDIKNHLESMKSYNKLWKAYSNASNKRKAVIISMVTQMGPYGASLFEPTLDLMISGNWKAAASKMLDSNWARYQAPNRALRHSYVIEHGDCNRNKNYCVDNNCYIKDFCNDYKW
;
A
#
# COMPACT_ATOMS: atom_id res chain seq x y z
N MET A 1 16.70 21.81 -27.70
CA MET A 1 16.86 20.56 -26.91
C MET A 1 15.52 20.25 -26.26
N LEU A 2 14.84 19.20 -26.70
CA LEU A 2 13.66 18.67 -26.01
C LEU A 2 14.17 17.85 -24.83
N VAL A 3 13.84 18.28 -23.59
CA VAL A 3 14.09 17.47 -22.40
C VAL A 3 13.06 16.34 -22.41
N LEU A 4 13.46 15.18 -22.90
CA LEU A 4 12.67 13.96 -22.81
C LEU A 4 12.81 13.41 -21.38
N GLY A 5 11.82 13.68 -20.53
CA GLY A 5 11.70 13.02 -19.23
C GLY A 5 11.18 11.59 -19.42
N TYR A 6 11.81 10.63 -18.77
CA TYR A 6 11.33 9.24 -18.72
C TYR A 6 10.39 9.10 -17.50
N VAL A 7 9.16 8.65 -17.71
CA VAL A 7 8.22 8.31 -16.63
C VAL A 7 7.99 6.81 -16.61
N SER A 8 8.09 6.19 -15.43
CA SER A 8 7.87 4.76 -15.29
C SER A 8 6.39 4.42 -15.48
N LEU A 9 6.07 3.55 -16.45
CA LEU A 9 4.72 3.03 -16.64
C LEU A 9 4.23 2.23 -15.42
N THR A 10 5.12 1.71 -14.58
CA THR A 10 4.77 0.96 -13.36
C THR A 10 4.24 1.86 -12.22
N GLY A 11 4.50 3.17 -12.27
CA GLY A 11 3.91 4.16 -11.35
C GLY A 11 2.64 4.83 -11.90
N LEU A 12 2.24 4.51 -13.13
CA LEU A 12 1.10 5.10 -13.81
C LEU A 12 -0.07 4.12 -13.79
N GLN A 13 -1.08 4.40 -12.96
CA GLN A 13 -2.36 3.70 -13.06
C GLN A 13 -3.16 4.28 -14.24
N LYS A 14 -3.60 3.42 -15.16
CA LYS A 14 -4.55 3.81 -16.21
C LYS A 14 -5.87 4.16 -15.55
N GLN A 15 -6.14 5.46 -15.42
CA GLN A 15 -7.41 5.94 -14.90
C GLN A 15 -8.46 5.90 -16.02
N THR A 16 -9.53 5.13 -15.81
CA THR A 16 -10.68 5.06 -16.71
C THR A 16 -11.78 6.04 -16.34
N THR A 17 -11.63 6.73 -15.21
CA THR A 17 -12.58 7.75 -14.76
C THR A 17 -12.51 8.96 -15.69
N THR A 18 -13.52 9.10 -16.53
CA THR A 18 -13.71 10.27 -17.42
C THR A 18 -14.79 11.21 -16.92
N LYS A 19 -15.57 10.80 -15.90
CA LYS A 19 -16.64 11.59 -15.30
C LYS A 19 -16.09 12.45 -14.16
N ASN A 20 -16.50 13.71 -14.12
CA ASN A 20 -16.25 14.59 -12.97
C ASN A 20 -16.83 13.96 -11.70
N ASN A 21 -15.98 13.76 -10.71
CA ASN A 21 -16.30 13.18 -9.42
C ASN A 21 -16.06 14.16 -8.25
N TYR A 22 -15.46 15.33 -8.54
CA TYR A 22 -15.23 16.42 -7.59
C TYR A 22 -15.61 17.79 -8.20
N LYS A 23 -15.78 18.81 -7.35
CA LYS A 23 -15.90 20.22 -7.75
C LYS A 23 -15.00 21.12 -6.93
N VAL A 24 -14.56 22.22 -7.54
CA VAL A 24 -13.83 23.31 -6.87
C VAL A 24 -14.74 24.07 -5.90
N THR A 25 -14.24 24.37 -4.71
CA THR A 25 -14.95 25.13 -3.67
C THR A 25 -14.26 26.43 -3.27
N ALA A 26 -13.13 26.78 -3.90
CA ALA A 26 -12.46 28.07 -3.66
C ALA A 26 -13.21 29.21 -4.36
N ASP A 27 -13.63 30.23 -3.60
CA ASP A 27 -14.40 31.37 -4.10
C ASP A 27 -13.60 32.21 -5.11
N ASP A 28 -12.31 32.46 -4.84
CA ASP A 28 -11.39 33.19 -5.72
C ASP A 28 -10.79 32.30 -6.84
N GLY A 29 -11.25 31.07 -6.97
CA GLY A 29 -10.71 30.07 -7.88
C GLY A 29 -9.49 29.32 -7.33
N LEU A 30 -9.25 28.13 -7.88
CA LEU A 30 -8.22 27.18 -7.46
C LEU A 30 -7.13 27.04 -8.53
N ASN A 31 -5.88 27.25 -8.12
CA ASN A 31 -4.71 27.04 -8.98
C ASN A 31 -4.36 25.54 -9.04
N PHE A 32 -4.35 24.99 -10.24
CA PHE A 32 -3.79 23.67 -10.53
C PHE A 32 -2.35 23.82 -10.99
N ARG A 33 -1.48 22.92 -10.55
CA ARG A 33 -0.03 23.07 -10.61
C ARG A 33 0.67 21.84 -11.15
N SER A 34 1.94 22.03 -11.53
CA SER A 34 2.79 20.95 -12.05
C SER A 34 3.28 19.97 -10.98
N GLY A 35 3.02 20.25 -9.70
CA GLY A 35 3.43 19.38 -8.59
C GLY A 35 2.69 19.73 -7.30
N PRO A 36 2.82 18.89 -6.28
CA PRO A 36 2.13 19.04 -5.01
C PRO A 36 2.79 20.14 -4.17
N GLY A 37 2.33 21.38 -4.29
CA GLY A 37 2.88 22.50 -3.51
C GLY A 37 2.63 23.86 -4.17
N THR A 38 2.64 24.94 -3.38
CA THR A 38 2.42 26.31 -3.89
C THR A 38 3.62 26.88 -4.66
N GLY A 39 4.81 26.29 -4.47
CA GLY A 39 6.04 26.64 -5.19
C GLY A 39 6.14 26.07 -6.61
N TYR A 40 5.28 25.12 -6.99
CA TYR A 40 5.25 24.57 -8.35
C TYR A 40 4.53 25.50 -9.33
N ASN A 41 4.93 25.43 -10.59
CA ASN A 41 4.37 26.25 -11.67
C ASN A 41 2.84 26.10 -11.75
N LYS A 42 2.14 27.23 -11.91
CA LYS A 42 0.70 27.25 -12.17
C LYS A 42 0.44 26.79 -13.59
N LEU A 43 -0.41 25.80 -13.76
CA LEU A 43 -0.86 25.30 -15.06
C LEU A 43 -2.16 26.00 -15.48
N THR A 44 -3.12 26.08 -14.56
CA THR A 44 -4.43 26.71 -14.82
C THR A 44 -5.12 27.14 -13.54
N LEU A 45 -6.07 28.07 -13.64
CA LEU A 45 -6.98 28.48 -12.57
C LEU A 45 -8.38 28.01 -12.94
N LYS A 46 -9.10 27.38 -12.00
CA LYS A 46 -10.51 27.01 -12.18
C LYS A 46 -11.38 27.68 -11.13
N ASN A 47 -12.49 28.26 -11.56
CA ASN A 47 -13.41 28.99 -10.71
C ASN A 47 -14.22 28.03 -9.82
N TYR A 48 -14.85 28.59 -8.79
CA TYR A 48 -15.82 27.89 -7.95
C TYR A 48 -16.82 27.07 -8.78
N GLY A 49 -17.12 25.86 -8.31
CA GLY A 49 -18.11 24.97 -8.92
C GLY A 49 -17.61 24.19 -10.14
N THR A 50 -16.41 24.47 -10.64
CA THR A 50 -15.85 23.73 -11.79
C THR A 50 -15.71 22.24 -11.46
N GLY A 51 -16.25 21.38 -12.33
CA GLY A 51 -16.10 19.93 -12.22
C GLY A 51 -14.66 19.47 -12.49
N VAL A 52 -14.20 18.51 -11.68
CA VAL A 52 -12.83 17.98 -11.69
C VAL A 52 -12.89 16.46 -11.71
N VAL A 53 -12.06 15.86 -12.55
CA VAL A 53 -11.79 14.42 -12.49
C VAL A 53 -10.60 14.23 -11.55
N TYR A 54 -10.88 13.71 -10.37
CA TYR A 54 -9.90 13.38 -9.35
C TYR A 54 -9.45 11.93 -9.51
N TYR A 55 -8.13 11.74 -9.62
CA TYR A 55 -7.49 10.45 -9.84
C TYR A 55 -6.92 9.84 -8.55
N GLY A 56 -6.61 10.66 -7.55
CA GLY A 56 -5.97 10.19 -6.32
C GLY A 56 -5.20 11.29 -5.61
N ARG A 57 -4.55 10.96 -4.49
CA ARG A 57 -3.68 11.90 -3.75
C ARG A 57 -2.25 11.78 -4.22
N ASP A 58 -1.49 12.85 -4.07
CA ASP A 58 -0.04 12.77 -4.13
C ASP A 58 0.51 11.82 -3.06
N TRP A 59 1.61 11.15 -3.40
CA TRP A 59 2.19 10.11 -2.56
C TRP A 59 2.92 10.68 -1.34
N TRP A 60 3.53 11.86 -1.48
CA TRP A 60 4.33 12.50 -0.45
C TRP A 60 3.53 13.58 0.29
N GLU A 61 2.81 14.43 -0.43
CA GLU A 61 2.01 15.50 0.15
C GLU A 61 0.51 15.20 0.02
N ARG A 62 -0.02 14.41 0.95
CA ARG A 62 -1.41 13.92 0.88
C ARG A 62 -2.49 15.00 0.91
N ASN A 63 -2.15 16.24 1.23
CA ASN A 63 -3.06 17.38 1.11
C ASN A 63 -3.23 17.83 -0.36
N TRP A 64 -2.55 17.20 -1.31
CA TRP A 64 -2.67 17.47 -2.74
C TRP A 64 -3.31 16.31 -3.49
N GLY A 65 -4.23 16.64 -4.39
CA GLY A 65 -4.91 15.73 -5.30
C GLY A 65 -4.33 15.81 -6.71
N VAL A 66 -4.22 14.66 -7.36
CA VAL A 66 -3.90 14.52 -8.78
C VAL A 66 -5.21 14.52 -9.57
N THR A 67 -5.30 15.39 -10.56
CA THR A 67 -6.54 15.60 -11.33
C THR A 67 -6.26 15.73 -12.82
N ASN A 68 -7.31 15.79 -13.64
CA ASN A 68 -7.21 16.08 -15.07
C ASN A 68 -6.62 17.46 -15.41
N PHE A 69 -6.52 18.38 -14.44
CA PHE A 69 -5.94 19.72 -14.63
C PHE A 69 -4.56 19.87 -13.97
N GLY A 70 -4.03 18.81 -13.34
CA GLY A 70 -2.78 18.83 -12.57
C GLY A 70 -3.02 18.66 -11.06
N TYR A 71 -2.05 19.11 -10.26
CA TYR A 71 -2.09 19.02 -8.81
C TYR A 71 -2.88 20.18 -8.19
N CYS A 72 -3.76 19.91 -7.23
CA CYS A 72 -4.48 20.95 -6.46
C CYS A 72 -4.58 20.58 -4.98
N SER A 73 -4.80 21.56 -4.09
CA SER A 73 -5.07 21.26 -2.68
C SER A 73 -6.43 20.58 -2.52
N MET A 74 -6.47 19.55 -1.68
CA MET A 74 -7.66 18.77 -1.33
C MET A 74 -8.63 19.54 -0.44
N ASP A 75 -8.19 20.64 0.18
CA ASP A 75 -9.05 21.49 1.01
C ASP A 75 -10.06 22.29 0.17
N TYR A 76 -9.80 22.42 -1.15
CA TYR A 76 -10.57 23.25 -2.07
C TYR A 76 -11.30 22.44 -3.15
N ILE A 77 -11.43 21.12 -2.96
CA ILE A 77 -12.29 20.27 -3.79
C ILE A 77 -13.14 19.34 -2.94
N VAL A 78 -14.38 19.10 -3.36
CA VAL A 78 -15.31 18.17 -2.66
C VAL A 78 -15.97 17.22 -3.65
N THR A 79 -16.39 16.05 -3.16
CA THR A 79 -17.06 15.03 -3.98
C THR A 79 -18.37 15.58 -4.57
N CYS A 80 -18.70 15.16 -5.79
CA CYS A 80 -19.97 15.48 -6.41
C CYS A 80 -20.48 14.37 -7.31
N SER A 81 -21.77 14.07 -7.20
CA SER A 81 -22.41 12.98 -7.96
C SER A 81 -22.79 13.38 -9.39
N ASN A 82 -23.05 14.68 -9.63
CA ASN A 82 -23.44 15.26 -10.92
C ASN A 82 -22.79 16.64 -11.14
N CYS A 83 -21.49 16.66 -11.46
CA CYS A 83 -20.79 17.88 -11.88
C CYS A 83 -20.80 18.02 -13.41
N GLY A 84 -21.83 18.69 -13.95
CA GLY A 84 -21.89 19.08 -15.36
C GLY A 84 -20.91 20.21 -15.68
N THR A 85 -20.35 20.20 -16.89
CA THR A 85 -19.45 21.22 -17.41
C THR A 85 -20.22 22.52 -17.64
N SER A 86 -20.00 23.53 -16.80
CA SER A 86 -20.60 24.87 -17.01
C SER A 86 -19.69 25.71 -17.91
N SER A 87 -20.04 25.82 -19.19
CA SER A 87 -19.93 27.08 -19.92
C SER A 87 -21.22 27.85 -19.66
N GLY A 88 -21.10 29.04 -19.06
CA GLY A 88 -22.21 29.78 -18.50
C GLY A 88 -23.23 30.25 -19.52
N GLU A 89 -24.49 30.27 -19.08
CA GLU A 89 -25.49 31.26 -19.49
C GLU A 89 -26.51 31.36 -18.36
N SER A 90 -26.76 32.60 -17.93
CA SER A 90 -27.78 32.96 -16.96
C SER A 90 -29.16 32.60 -17.48
N ASN A 91 -30.05 32.08 -16.62
CA ASN A 91 -31.39 32.65 -16.52
C ASN A 91 -32.14 32.20 -15.27
N ASN A 92 -33.00 33.13 -14.86
CA ASN A 92 -33.74 33.27 -13.62
C ASN A 92 -35.08 32.52 -13.68
N GLY A 93 -35.67 32.18 -12.52
CA GLY A 93 -37.04 31.65 -12.38
C GLY A 93 -37.05 30.32 -11.60
N SER A 94 -37.31 30.31 -10.30
CA SER A 94 -38.61 30.42 -9.63
C SER A 94 -39.55 29.23 -9.89
N THR A 95 -40.12 28.78 -8.76
CA THR A 95 -41.37 28.03 -8.53
C THR A 95 -41.41 26.51 -8.76
N ASP A 96 -41.55 25.83 -7.62
CA ASP A 96 -42.65 24.94 -7.24
C ASP A 96 -42.80 23.49 -7.76
N ASN A 97 -42.87 22.63 -6.74
CA ASN A 97 -43.85 21.57 -6.50
C ASN A 97 -43.80 20.22 -7.25
N ASN A 98 -43.63 19.21 -6.39
CA ASN A 98 -44.49 18.03 -6.21
C ASN A 98 -44.15 16.67 -6.85
N ASN A 99 -44.23 15.70 -5.93
CA ASN A 99 -44.72 14.33 -6.02
C ASN A 99 -43.85 13.20 -6.59
N ASN A 100 -43.40 12.36 -5.65
CA ASN A 100 -43.80 10.96 -5.49
C ASN A 100 -44.01 10.13 -6.76
N ASN A 101 -43.24 9.04 -6.88
CA ASN A 101 -43.81 7.74 -6.54
C ASN A 101 -42.76 6.65 -6.27
N ASN A 102 -43.08 5.88 -5.23
CA ASN A 102 -42.53 4.59 -4.86
C ASN A 102 -42.54 3.60 -6.03
N ASN A 103 -41.53 2.74 -6.09
CA ASN A 103 -41.84 1.31 -6.01
C ASN A 103 -40.70 0.52 -5.36
N ASN A 104 -41.02 0.01 -4.16
CA ASN A 104 -40.34 -1.11 -3.52
C ASN A 104 -40.47 -2.34 -4.43
N ASN A 105 -39.38 -3.09 -4.59
CA ASN A 105 -39.53 -4.53 -4.59
C ASN A 105 -38.37 -5.19 -3.83
N ASN A 106 -38.74 -5.67 -2.65
CA ASN A 106 -37.95 -6.45 -1.75
C ASN A 106 -37.99 -7.90 -2.27
N ASN A 107 -36.84 -8.54 -2.43
CA ASN A 107 -36.81 -10.00 -2.42
C ASN A 107 -35.59 -10.48 -1.64
N ASN A 108 -35.88 -10.84 -0.39
CA ASN A 108 -35.06 -11.69 0.46
C ASN A 108 -34.79 -12.99 -0.28
N ASN A 109 -33.52 -13.40 -0.36
CA ASN A 109 -33.25 -14.82 -0.28
C ASN A 109 -32.06 -15.08 0.64
N ASN A 110 -32.43 -15.64 1.78
CA ASN A 110 -31.59 -16.07 2.87
C ASN A 110 -30.93 -17.38 2.42
N ASN A 111 -29.59 -17.42 2.34
CA ASN A 111 -28.91 -18.71 2.36
C ASN A 111 -27.80 -18.67 3.41
N ASN A 112 -28.19 -19.25 4.53
CA ASN A 112 -27.42 -19.47 5.72
C ASN A 112 -26.38 -20.54 5.40
N ASN A 113 -25.09 -20.20 5.42
CA ASN A 113 -24.04 -21.18 5.62
C ASN A 113 -23.15 -20.71 6.77
N ASN A 114 -23.44 -21.28 7.93
CA ASN A 114 -22.61 -21.25 9.12
C ASN A 114 -21.19 -21.70 8.77
N ASN A 115 -20.25 -20.78 8.89
CA ASN A 115 -18.90 -21.13 9.35
C ASN A 115 -18.57 -20.21 10.53
N ASN A 116 -19.02 -20.65 11.71
CA ASN A 116 -18.43 -20.21 12.96
C ASN A 116 -16.95 -20.60 12.96
N ASN A 117 -16.06 -19.61 12.93
CA ASN A 117 -14.86 -19.62 13.75
C ASN A 117 -14.25 -18.21 13.89
N ASN A 118 -14.65 -17.54 14.98
CA ASN A 118 -13.86 -16.68 15.86
C ASN A 118 -12.83 -15.73 15.20
N ASN A 119 -13.30 -14.56 14.78
CA ASN A 119 -12.49 -13.52 14.15
C ASN A 119 -11.92 -12.47 15.15
N SER A 120 -11.30 -12.91 16.27
CA SER A 120 -10.82 -11.95 17.28
C SER A 120 -9.41 -12.18 17.87
N ASN A 121 -8.60 -13.12 17.36
CA ASN A 121 -7.20 -13.21 17.81
C ASN A 121 -6.23 -13.84 16.78
N ARG A 122 -6.10 -13.23 15.59
CA ARG A 122 -5.04 -13.60 14.62
C ARG A 122 -3.66 -13.37 15.23
N SER A 123 -2.73 -14.30 15.00
CA SER A 123 -1.36 -14.19 15.52
C SER A 123 -0.57 -13.11 14.77
N ALA A 124 0.51 -12.62 15.37
CA ALA A 124 1.44 -11.71 14.69
C ALA A 124 2.02 -12.33 13.41
N ILE A 125 2.18 -13.67 13.38
CA ILE A 125 2.66 -14.40 12.21
C ILE A 125 1.64 -14.27 11.07
N ASP A 126 0.34 -14.48 11.33
CA ASP A 126 -0.69 -14.41 10.29
C ASP A 126 -0.76 -13.03 9.62
N PHE A 127 -0.62 -11.95 10.40
CA PHE A 127 -0.53 -10.59 9.86
C PHE A 127 0.77 -10.35 9.10
N ALA A 128 1.90 -10.86 9.58
CA ALA A 128 3.19 -10.74 8.90
C ALA A 128 3.18 -11.48 7.57
N THR A 129 2.60 -12.68 7.51
CA THR A 129 2.49 -13.47 6.28
C THR A 129 1.67 -12.74 5.23
N THR A 130 0.49 -12.21 5.57
CA THR A 130 -0.31 -11.45 4.59
C THR A 130 0.34 -10.15 4.18
N LEU A 131 1.01 -9.46 5.12
CA LEU A 131 1.77 -8.25 4.82
C LEU A 131 2.92 -8.54 3.85
N LEU A 132 3.72 -9.58 4.11
CA LEU A 132 4.87 -9.93 3.29
C LEU A 132 4.49 -10.41 1.89
N MET A 133 3.42 -11.19 1.77
CA MET A 133 2.89 -11.55 0.46
C MET A 133 2.52 -10.31 -0.38
N PHE A 134 2.01 -9.25 0.26
CA PHE A 134 1.71 -7.99 -0.41
C PHE A 134 2.98 -7.19 -0.75
N GLU A 135 3.93 -7.10 0.18
CA GLU A 135 5.16 -6.32 0.00
C GLU A 135 6.14 -6.94 -1.00
N GLU A 136 6.27 -8.27 -1.00
CA GLU A 136 7.21 -8.99 -1.87
C GLU A 136 6.57 -9.38 -3.22
N GLY A 137 5.24 -9.47 -3.27
CA GLY A 137 4.50 -9.88 -4.46
C GLY A 137 4.73 -11.34 -4.85
N VAL A 138 4.25 -11.71 -6.03
CA VAL A 138 4.45 -13.05 -6.61
C VAL A 138 5.53 -12.95 -7.69
N PRO A 139 6.49 -13.89 -7.77
CA PRO A 139 7.44 -13.93 -8.86
C PRO A 139 6.71 -14.02 -10.22
N LYS A 140 7.26 -13.37 -11.25
CA LYS A 140 6.64 -13.27 -12.58
C LYS A 140 6.20 -14.62 -13.17
N ASN A 141 6.96 -15.66 -12.87
CA ASN A 141 6.75 -17.01 -13.39
C ASN A 141 6.07 -17.95 -12.37
N GLY A 142 5.47 -17.40 -11.32
CA GLY A 142 4.77 -18.14 -10.27
C GLY A 142 5.61 -18.44 -9.03
N ILE A 143 4.92 -18.78 -7.94
CA ILE A 143 5.50 -18.91 -6.59
C ILE A 143 6.52 -20.06 -6.45
N CYS A 144 6.47 -21.04 -7.36
CA CYS A 144 7.38 -22.19 -7.39
C CYS A 144 8.53 -22.01 -8.38
N THR A 145 8.71 -20.82 -8.95
CA THR A 145 9.76 -20.56 -9.94
C THR A 145 10.91 -19.77 -9.31
N PRO A 146 12.11 -20.36 -9.20
CA PRO A 146 13.29 -19.65 -8.74
C PRO A 146 13.69 -18.51 -9.68
N PHE A 147 14.25 -17.46 -9.11
CA PHE A 147 14.76 -16.30 -9.83
C PHE A 147 15.96 -15.67 -9.09
N LYS A 148 16.72 -14.82 -9.78
CA LYS A 148 17.78 -14.01 -9.18
C LYS A 148 17.16 -12.70 -8.68
N CYS A 149 17.27 -12.42 -7.38
CA CYS A 149 16.82 -11.13 -6.84
C CYS A 149 17.77 -9.98 -7.24
N PRO A 150 17.39 -8.70 -7.04
CA PRO A 150 18.25 -7.55 -7.38
C PRO A 150 19.62 -7.55 -6.70
N ALA A 151 19.73 -8.17 -5.51
CA ALA A 151 20.99 -8.35 -4.79
C ALA A 151 21.84 -9.53 -5.31
N GLY A 152 21.35 -10.26 -6.33
CA GLY A 152 22.07 -11.35 -6.97
C GLY A 152 21.84 -12.74 -6.37
N TYR A 153 21.05 -12.86 -5.29
CA TYR A 153 20.83 -14.15 -4.63
C TYR A 153 19.73 -14.99 -5.31
N PRO A 154 19.89 -16.32 -5.38
CA PRO A 154 18.84 -17.22 -5.84
C PRO A 154 17.69 -17.24 -4.83
N THR A 155 16.49 -16.98 -5.33
CA THR A 155 15.30 -16.68 -4.54
C THR A 155 14.10 -17.46 -5.07
N VAL A 156 13.18 -17.88 -4.19
CA VAL A 156 11.92 -18.55 -4.57
C VAL A 156 10.77 -18.11 -3.66
N GLY A 157 9.52 -18.40 -4.02
CA GLY A 157 8.38 -18.08 -3.17
C GLY A 157 8.17 -16.58 -3.01
N TYR A 158 7.79 -16.16 -1.80
CA TYR A 158 7.60 -14.74 -1.43
C TYR A 158 8.91 -14.11 -0.93
N GLY A 159 10.03 -14.36 -1.63
CA GLY A 159 11.34 -13.80 -1.28
C GLY A 159 12.27 -14.71 -0.45
N HIS A 160 12.05 -16.02 -0.44
CA HIS A 160 12.92 -16.96 0.28
C HIS A 160 14.30 -17.05 -0.39
N LYS A 161 15.35 -16.67 0.34
CA LYS A 161 16.74 -16.76 -0.12
C LYS A 161 17.25 -18.21 0.03
N CYS A 162 17.55 -18.87 -1.09
CA CYS A 162 17.89 -20.30 -1.09
C CYS A 162 19.31 -20.60 -0.57
N CYS A 163 20.24 -19.65 -0.70
CA CYS A 163 21.61 -19.74 -0.20
C CYS A 163 22.30 -18.36 -0.08
N ASP A 164 23.50 -18.33 0.51
CA ASP A 164 24.27 -17.10 0.78
C ASP A 164 25.27 -16.70 -0.33
N TYR A 165 25.23 -17.34 -1.50
CA TYR A 165 26.05 -16.95 -2.65
C TYR A 165 25.19 -16.42 -3.80
N THR A 166 25.78 -15.54 -4.61
CA THR A 166 25.09 -14.92 -5.74
C THR A 166 25.15 -15.77 -7.00
N VAL A 167 24.12 -15.67 -7.84
CA VAL A 167 24.04 -16.26 -9.18
C VAL A 167 24.01 -15.16 -10.24
N SER A 168 24.35 -15.49 -11.48
CA SER A 168 24.39 -14.50 -12.58
C SER A 168 23.08 -14.40 -13.36
N SER A 169 22.22 -15.43 -13.31
CA SER A 169 20.95 -15.49 -14.04
C SER A 169 19.87 -16.24 -13.28
N ASP A 170 18.60 -16.08 -13.69
CA ASP A 170 17.46 -16.80 -13.13
C ASP A 170 17.60 -18.33 -13.33
N ALA A 171 18.14 -18.77 -14.47
CA ALA A 171 18.37 -20.19 -14.74
C ALA A 171 19.31 -20.83 -13.71
N GLN A 172 20.33 -20.10 -13.26
CA GLN A 172 21.25 -20.57 -12.23
C GLN A 172 20.63 -20.61 -10.82
N ALA A 173 19.47 -19.99 -10.60
CA ALA A 173 18.78 -20.04 -9.31
C ALA A 173 18.09 -21.39 -9.06
N TYR A 174 17.86 -22.21 -10.09
CA TYR A 174 17.14 -23.48 -9.95
C TYR A 174 17.89 -24.50 -9.09
N SER A 175 19.18 -24.72 -9.33
CA SER A 175 19.97 -25.70 -8.56
C SER A 175 20.06 -25.34 -7.07
N PRO A 176 20.38 -24.10 -6.67
CA PRO A 176 20.36 -23.71 -5.25
C PRO A 176 18.99 -23.85 -4.58
N CYS A 177 17.90 -23.66 -5.34
CA CYS A 177 16.53 -23.70 -4.83
C CYS A 177 15.84 -25.07 -4.94
N GLU A 178 16.51 -26.09 -5.50
CA GLU A 178 15.91 -27.39 -5.86
C GLU A 178 15.11 -28.03 -4.73
N LYS A 179 15.68 -28.03 -3.51
CA LYS A 179 15.04 -28.60 -2.30
C LYS A 179 13.72 -27.93 -1.90
N PHE A 180 13.52 -26.68 -2.31
CA PHE A 180 12.31 -25.90 -1.99
C PHE A 180 11.24 -26.02 -3.06
N ILE A 181 11.61 -26.40 -4.29
CA ILE A 181 10.68 -26.49 -5.42
C ILE A 181 10.25 -27.92 -5.75
N SER A 182 11.02 -28.94 -5.37
CA SER A 182 10.72 -30.35 -5.65
C SER A 182 9.36 -30.82 -5.09
N SER A 183 8.83 -30.13 -4.09
CA SER A 183 7.50 -30.35 -3.50
C SER A 183 6.57 -29.14 -3.57
N CYS A 184 6.93 -28.07 -4.30
CA CYS A 184 6.19 -26.81 -4.26
C CYS A 184 4.82 -26.92 -4.94
N ARG A 185 3.76 -26.63 -4.17
CA ARG A 185 2.40 -26.35 -4.63
C ARG A 185 2.11 -24.86 -4.35
N VAL A 186 1.12 -24.26 -5.02
CA VAL A 186 0.73 -22.85 -4.80
C VAL A 186 0.50 -22.52 -3.31
N ASP A 187 0.05 -23.51 -2.53
CA ASP A 187 -0.17 -23.40 -1.08
C ASP A 187 1.13 -23.49 -0.24
N ASN A 188 2.22 -24.03 -0.77
CA ASN A 188 3.48 -24.27 -0.04
C ASN A 188 4.35 -23.01 0.08
N GLY A 189 4.16 -22.01 -0.80
CA GLY A 189 4.86 -20.73 -0.69
C GLY A 189 4.58 -20.00 0.63
N LYS A 190 3.35 -20.14 1.15
CA LYS A 190 2.97 -19.60 2.47
C LYS A 190 3.68 -20.33 3.61
N SER A 191 3.80 -21.65 3.51
CA SER A 191 4.51 -22.46 4.53
C SER A 191 5.99 -22.13 4.59
N LEU A 192 6.63 -21.93 3.43
CA LEU A 192 8.03 -21.49 3.35
C LEU A 192 8.21 -20.11 4.02
N LEU A 193 7.36 -19.14 3.65
CA LEU A 193 7.36 -17.81 4.26
C LEU A 193 7.11 -17.86 5.78
N ASN A 194 6.18 -18.69 6.24
CA ASN A 194 5.92 -18.87 7.68
C ASN A 194 7.14 -19.44 8.42
N ASN A 195 7.89 -20.34 7.80
CA ASN A 195 9.12 -20.87 8.39
C ASN A 195 10.22 -19.80 8.43
N ASP A 196 10.36 -18.99 7.38
CA ASP A 196 11.29 -17.85 7.37
C ASP A 196 10.95 -16.86 8.48
N ILE A 197 9.67 -16.51 8.65
CA ILE A 197 9.19 -15.65 9.73
C ILE A 197 9.59 -16.23 11.09
N LYS A 198 9.39 -17.53 11.32
CA LYS A 198 9.78 -18.19 12.59
C LYS A 198 11.28 -18.12 12.83
N ASN A 199 12.09 -18.40 11.81
CA ASN A 199 13.55 -18.32 11.91
C ASN A 199 14.00 -16.89 12.24
N HIS A 200 13.39 -15.89 11.60
CA HIS A 200 13.64 -14.48 11.88
C HIS A 200 13.24 -14.10 13.30
N LEU A 201 12.09 -14.56 13.80
CA LEU A 201 11.67 -14.35 15.19
C LEU A 201 12.67 -14.91 16.19
N GLU A 202 13.21 -16.11 15.96
CA GLU A 202 14.26 -16.68 16.80
C GLU A 202 15.55 -15.85 16.74
N SER A 203 16.01 -15.48 15.54
CA SER A 203 17.21 -14.66 15.37
C SER A 203 17.11 -13.28 16.05
N MET A 204 15.92 -12.70 16.04
CA MET A 204 15.62 -11.38 16.59
C MET A 204 15.77 -11.32 18.12
N LYS A 205 15.61 -12.44 18.84
CA LYS A 205 15.74 -12.51 20.30
C LYS A 205 17.13 -12.09 20.80
N SER A 206 18.16 -12.26 19.96
CA SER A 206 19.53 -11.82 20.29
C SER A 206 19.72 -10.30 20.29
N TYR A 207 18.76 -9.54 19.74
CA TYR A 207 18.82 -8.08 19.65
C TYR A 207 17.88 -7.46 20.68
N ASN A 208 18.41 -7.15 21.87
CA ASN A 208 17.63 -6.75 23.04
C ASN A 208 16.62 -5.62 22.80
N LYS A 209 17.04 -4.49 22.19
CA LYS A 209 16.13 -3.37 21.89
C LYS A 209 15.02 -3.79 20.91
N LEU A 210 15.39 -4.47 19.84
CA LEU A 210 14.46 -4.95 18.82
C LEU A 210 13.44 -5.93 19.40
N TRP A 211 13.89 -6.87 20.22
CA TRP A 211 13.02 -7.84 20.90
C TRP A 211 12.08 -7.18 21.92
N LYS A 212 12.55 -6.17 22.67
CA LYS A 212 11.70 -5.38 23.58
C LYS A 212 10.62 -4.60 22.82
N ALA A 213 10.99 -3.91 21.74
CA ALA A 213 10.04 -3.19 20.90
C ALA A 213 9.00 -4.15 20.29
N TYR A 214 9.44 -5.31 19.80
CA TYR A 214 8.55 -6.37 19.32
C TYR A 214 7.59 -6.88 20.41
N SER A 215 8.10 -7.16 21.60
CA SER A 215 7.29 -7.69 22.71
C SER A 215 6.21 -6.69 23.14
N ASN A 216 6.53 -5.39 23.15
CA ASN A 216 5.60 -4.32 23.53
C ASN A 216 4.53 -4.00 22.46
N ALA A 217 4.72 -4.46 21.23
CA ALA A 217 3.87 -4.13 20.09
C ALA A 217 2.59 -4.99 20.00
N SER A 218 1.52 -4.42 19.44
CA SER A 218 0.31 -5.17 19.05
C SER A 218 0.62 -6.13 17.89
N ASN A 219 -0.21 -7.15 17.64
CA ASN A 219 0.04 -8.14 16.58
C ASN A 219 0.24 -7.51 15.19
N LYS A 220 -0.48 -6.44 14.86
CA LYS A 220 -0.30 -5.69 13.60
C LYS A 220 1.02 -4.92 13.56
N ARG A 221 1.43 -4.30 14.67
CA ARG A 221 2.75 -3.64 14.79
C ARG A 221 3.90 -4.65 14.75
N LYS A 222 3.73 -5.82 15.38
CA LYS A 222 4.67 -6.95 15.31
C LYS A 222 4.87 -7.40 13.85
N ALA A 223 3.81 -7.43 13.05
CA ALA A 223 3.91 -7.75 11.62
C ALA A 223 4.82 -6.79 10.85
N VAL A 224 4.77 -5.48 11.15
CA VAL A 224 5.69 -4.49 10.56
C VAL A 224 7.14 -4.80 10.93
N ILE A 225 7.41 -5.10 12.21
CA ILE A 225 8.77 -5.42 12.66
C ILE A 225 9.29 -6.67 11.96
N ILE A 226 8.47 -7.72 11.88
CA ILE A 226 8.80 -8.95 11.13
C ILE A 226 9.07 -8.63 9.65
N SER A 227 8.27 -7.75 9.05
CA SER A 227 8.45 -7.32 7.67
C SER A 227 9.76 -6.56 7.46
N MET A 228 10.22 -5.75 8.43
CA MET A 228 11.54 -5.13 8.34
C MET A 228 12.65 -6.18 8.46
N VAL A 229 12.56 -7.08 9.45
CA VAL A 229 13.57 -8.12 9.70
C VAL A 229 13.73 -9.07 8.52
N THR A 230 12.65 -9.41 7.82
CA THR A 230 12.70 -10.25 6.60
C THR A 230 13.40 -9.53 5.44
N GLN A 231 13.22 -8.22 5.30
CA GLN A 231 13.84 -7.45 4.22
C GLN A 231 15.33 -7.19 4.43
N MET A 232 15.74 -6.84 5.65
CA MET A 232 17.09 -6.34 5.94
C MET A 232 17.82 -7.11 7.04
N GLY A 233 17.28 -8.24 7.48
CA GLY A 233 17.81 -9.04 8.56
C GLY A 233 17.58 -8.42 9.95
N PRO A 234 17.79 -9.19 11.02
CA PRO A 234 17.62 -8.71 12.39
C PRO A 234 18.66 -7.64 12.75
N TYR A 235 19.88 -7.73 12.21
CA TYR A 235 20.89 -6.69 12.35
C TYR A 235 20.43 -5.35 11.76
N GLY A 236 20.03 -5.32 10.48
CA GLY A 236 19.57 -4.09 9.83
C GLY A 236 18.37 -3.46 10.55
N ALA A 237 17.41 -4.29 10.98
CA ALA A 237 16.27 -3.80 11.75
C ALA A 237 16.67 -3.27 13.14
N SER A 238 17.71 -3.83 13.77
CA SER A 238 18.19 -3.39 15.09
C SER A 238 18.82 -1.99 15.06
N LEU A 239 19.29 -1.53 13.90
CA LEU A 239 19.89 -0.20 13.72
C LEU A 239 18.86 0.94 13.74
N PHE A 240 17.56 0.64 13.76
CA PHE A 240 16.49 1.63 13.92
C PHE A 240 16.34 2.08 15.38
N GLU A 241 17.45 2.20 16.12
CA GLU A 241 17.45 2.43 17.57
C GLU A 241 16.53 3.58 18.01
N PRO A 242 16.54 4.77 17.39
CA PRO A 242 15.64 5.85 17.80
C PRO A 242 14.16 5.49 17.67
N THR A 243 13.79 4.76 16.61
CA THR A 243 12.43 4.26 16.42
C THR A 243 12.10 3.18 17.45
N LEU A 244 13.02 2.24 17.70
CA LEU A 244 12.83 1.15 18.66
C LEU A 244 12.65 1.68 20.09
N ASP A 245 13.44 2.67 20.50
CA ASP A 245 13.32 3.30 21.82
C ASP A 245 11.94 3.97 21.99
N LEU A 246 11.44 4.65 20.95
CA LEU A 246 10.09 5.21 20.94
C LEU A 246 9.01 4.14 21.01
N MET A 247 9.17 3.00 20.31
CA MET A 247 8.26 1.86 20.39
C MET A 247 8.25 1.20 21.77
N ILE A 248 9.41 1.08 22.43
CA ILE A 248 9.53 0.56 23.80
C ILE A 248 8.79 1.47 24.78
N SER A 249 8.90 2.79 24.61
CA SER A 249 8.17 3.77 25.43
C SER A 249 6.66 3.85 25.12
N GLY A 250 6.18 3.15 24.09
CA GLY A 250 4.79 3.23 23.63
C GLY A 250 4.44 4.52 22.89
N ASN A 251 5.43 5.35 22.54
CA ASN A 251 5.22 6.57 21.75
C ASN A 251 5.13 6.24 20.25
N TRP A 252 4.02 5.61 19.87
CA TRP A 252 3.77 5.07 18.53
C TRP A 252 3.79 6.12 17.42
N LYS A 253 3.24 7.31 17.69
CA LYS A 253 3.22 8.43 16.73
C LYS A 253 4.62 8.94 16.45
N ALA A 254 5.43 9.16 17.48
CA ALA A 254 6.81 9.56 17.28
C ALA A 254 7.64 8.45 16.63
N ALA A 255 7.41 7.18 17.00
CA ALA A 255 8.09 6.04 16.38
C ALA A 255 7.83 5.97 14.86
N ALA A 256 6.58 6.16 14.44
CA ALA A 256 6.19 6.19 13.03
C ALA A 256 6.88 7.33 12.27
N SER A 257 6.85 8.55 12.82
CA SER A 257 7.59 9.69 12.26
C SER A 257 9.09 9.38 12.15
N LYS A 258 9.66 8.81 13.22
CA LYS A 258 11.09 8.50 13.26
C LYS A 258 11.51 7.40 12.30
N MET A 259 10.63 6.44 12.02
CA MET A 259 10.84 5.42 11.00
C MET A 259 11.02 6.04 9.60
N LEU A 260 10.27 7.10 9.30
CA LEU A 260 10.32 7.81 8.01
C LEU A 260 11.57 8.70 7.85
N ASP A 261 12.29 8.99 8.94
CA ASP A 261 13.58 9.68 8.88
C ASP A 261 14.73 8.80 8.34
N SER A 262 14.52 7.49 8.22
CA SER A 262 15.57 6.54 7.86
C SER A 262 15.98 6.62 6.39
N ASN A 263 17.22 6.26 6.07
CA ASN A 263 17.66 6.06 4.68
C ASN A 263 16.84 4.99 3.97
N TRP A 264 16.38 3.98 4.72
CA TRP A 264 15.47 2.97 4.21
C TRP A 264 14.18 3.59 3.68
N ALA A 265 13.55 4.47 4.46
CA ALA A 265 12.34 5.19 4.06
C ALA A 265 12.59 6.23 2.96
N ARG A 266 13.78 6.84 2.89
CA ARG A 266 14.07 7.89 1.91
C ARG A 266 14.50 7.35 0.55
N TYR A 267 15.25 6.25 0.53
CA TYR A 267 15.98 5.84 -0.68
C TYR A 267 15.82 4.37 -1.07
N GLN A 268 15.45 3.48 -0.14
CA GLN A 268 15.45 2.04 -0.42
C GLN A 268 14.04 1.49 -0.64
N ALA A 269 13.09 1.82 0.24
CA ALA A 269 11.72 1.31 0.19
C ALA A 269 10.68 2.33 0.71
N PRO A 270 10.58 3.53 0.09
CA PRO A 270 9.73 4.62 0.59
C PRO A 270 8.26 4.22 0.76
N ASN A 271 7.73 3.44 -0.17
CA ASN A 271 6.32 3.06 -0.17
C ASN A 271 5.99 2.04 0.92
N ARG A 272 6.90 1.09 1.15
CA ARG A 272 6.81 0.13 2.26
C ARG A 272 6.92 0.86 3.58
N ALA A 273 7.91 1.75 3.72
CA ALA A 273 8.10 2.55 4.92
C ALA A 273 6.87 3.39 5.29
N LEU A 274 6.21 3.99 4.30
CA LEU A 274 4.99 4.76 4.53
C LEU A 274 3.81 3.91 5.01
N ARG A 275 3.66 2.70 4.49
CA ARG A 275 2.60 1.79 4.95
C ARG A 275 2.92 1.21 6.33
N HIS A 276 4.20 0.92 6.59
CA HIS A 276 4.71 0.45 7.88
C HIS A 276 4.51 1.50 8.96
N SER A 277 4.86 2.76 8.69
CA SER A 277 4.70 3.86 9.64
C SER A 277 3.23 4.07 10.03
N TYR A 278 2.29 3.94 9.10
CA TYR A 278 0.85 3.99 9.41
C TYR A 278 0.44 2.94 10.44
N VAL A 279 0.86 1.69 10.25
CA VAL A 279 0.53 0.59 11.18
C VAL A 279 1.24 0.78 12.52
N ILE A 280 2.48 1.28 12.52
CA ILE A 280 3.19 1.63 13.74
C ILE A 280 2.43 2.70 14.52
N GLU A 281 1.99 3.78 13.89
CA GLU A 281 1.23 4.85 14.56
C GLU A 281 -0.11 4.34 15.10
N HIS A 282 -0.95 3.77 14.23
CA HIS A 282 -2.36 3.51 14.53
C HIS A 282 -2.59 2.14 15.18
N GLY A 283 -1.67 1.19 14.99
CA GLY A 283 -1.87 -0.20 15.41
C GLY A 283 -2.92 -0.93 14.58
N ASP A 284 -3.31 -0.37 13.43
CA ASP A 284 -4.32 -0.90 12.53
C ASP A 284 -3.83 -0.85 11.08
N CYS A 285 -4.35 -1.75 10.25
CA CYS A 285 -4.10 -1.75 8.81
C CYS A 285 -5.29 -1.07 8.10
N ASN A 286 -5.00 -0.17 7.17
CA ASN A 286 -6.04 0.64 6.53
C ASN A 286 -7.00 -0.24 5.70
N ARG A 287 -8.19 -0.50 6.24
CA ARG A 287 -9.24 -1.34 5.63
C ARG A 287 -9.62 -0.91 4.21
N ASN A 288 -9.50 0.38 3.89
CA ASN A 288 -9.88 0.94 2.59
C ASN A 288 -8.76 0.83 1.54
N LYS A 289 -7.60 0.24 1.88
CA LYS A 289 -6.43 0.12 1.00
C LYS A 289 -5.90 -1.31 0.81
N ASN A 290 -6.68 -2.34 1.15
CA ASN A 290 -6.31 -3.77 1.01
C ASN A 290 -4.95 -4.15 1.65
N TYR A 291 -4.50 -3.39 2.64
CA TYR A 291 -3.21 -3.57 3.30
C TYR A 291 -3.37 -4.37 4.59
N CYS A 292 -2.53 -5.39 4.81
CA CYS A 292 -2.69 -6.45 5.82
C CYS A 292 -4.14 -7.00 5.93
N VAL A 293 -4.70 -7.47 4.81
CA VAL A 293 -6.09 -7.96 4.74
C VAL A 293 -6.38 -9.20 5.60
N ASP A 294 -7.57 -9.18 6.20
CA ASP A 294 -8.18 -10.27 6.97
C ASP A 294 -8.78 -11.32 5.99
N ASN A 295 -8.17 -12.51 5.96
CA ASN A 295 -8.65 -13.82 5.50
C ASN A 295 -9.46 -14.05 4.19
N ASN A 296 -9.93 -13.06 3.43
CA ASN A 296 -10.75 -13.33 2.22
C ASN A 296 -10.14 -12.89 0.89
N CYS A 297 -8.86 -12.52 0.85
CA CYS A 297 -8.20 -12.28 -0.43
C CYS A 297 -7.61 -13.59 -0.96
N TYR A 298 -8.42 -14.32 -1.74
CA TYR A 298 -7.87 -15.27 -2.69
C TYR A 298 -7.03 -14.47 -3.69
N ILE A 299 -5.75 -14.82 -3.79
CA ILE A 299 -4.70 -14.20 -4.62
C ILE A 299 -5.08 -14.07 -6.12
N LYS A 300 -6.20 -14.66 -6.55
CA LYS A 300 -6.67 -14.64 -7.95
C LYS A 300 -7.00 -13.23 -8.46
N ASP A 301 -7.40 -12.29 -7.61
CA ASP A 301 -7.76 -10.94 -8.06
C ASP A 301 -6.58 -9.94 -8.07
N PHE A 302 -5.39 -10.35 -7.61
CA PHE A 302 -4.19 -9.50 -7.55
C PHE A 302 -3.08 -9.89 -8.53
N CYS A 303 -3.21 -11.01 -9.23
CA CYS A 303 -2.16 -11.52 -10.12
C CYS A 303 -2.02 -10.78 -11.47
N ASN A 304 -2.89 -9.84 -11.82
CA ASN A 304 -2.89 -9.30 -13.19
C ASN A 304 -2.16 -7.97 -13.42
N ASP A 305 -1.86 -7.16 -12.40
CA ASP A 305 -1.42 -5.77 -12.67
C ASP A 305 -0.10 -5.32 -12.02
N TYR A 306 0.73 -6.24 -11.51
CA TYR A 306 2.02 -5.87 -10.94
C TYR A 306 3.16 -6.69 -11.57
N LYS A 307 3.76 -6.12 -12.61
CA LYS A 307 5.03 -6.59 -13.19
C LYS A 307 6.18 -5.71 -12.69
N TRP A 308 7.23 -6.38 -12.25
CA TRP A 308 8.59 -5.88 -12.05
C TRP A 308 9.10 -5.09 -13.26
#